data_AF-A0A973D5I2-F1
#
_entry.id   AF-A0A973D5I2-F1
#
_cell.length_a   1.000
_cell.length_b   1.000
_cell.length_c   1.000
_cell.angle_alpha   90.00
_cell.angle_beta   90.00
_cell.angle_gamma   90.00
#
_symmetry.space_group_name_H-M   'P 1'
#
loop_
_entity.id
_entity.type
_entity.pdbx_description
1 polymer ?
#
loop_
_entity_poly.entity_id
_entity_poly.type
_entity_poly.pdbx_seq_one_letter_code
_entity_poly.pdbx_strand_id
1 'polypeptide(L)'
;MTSHLQRSRVLLAISLVAIFGISLVGPQILAESTSTGVDSKEIKKLAKSFTKAVRGQETENAIEIVRQIAIYGTEDALEALYDMGYKEATIPSVYTVICEELCRLDGILEYLTDRYDKIDSKSDFRERVYLSDILAFPTKKRGELNDEILKIGRRIVEIEEDGLP
;
A
#
# COMPACT_ATOMS: atom_id res chain seq x y z
N MET A 1 -19.74 -27.27 -57.75
CA MET A 1 -18.34 -27.18 -57.26
C MET A 1 -18.13 -25.80 -56.64
N THR A 2 -18.62 -25.56 -55.42
CA THR A 2 -18.71 -24.21 -54.84
C THR A 2 -18.38 -24.15 -53.34
N SER A 3 -17.57 -25.06 -52.81
CA SER A 3 -17.18 -25.05 -51.37
C SER A 3 -15.80 -24.45 -51.08
N HIS A 4 -14.94 -24.24 -52.07
CA HIS A 4 -13.57 -23.74 -51.84
C HIS A 4 -13.41 -22.22 -51.94
N LEU A 5 -14.30 -21.51 -52.64
CA LEU A 5 -14.19 -20.05 -52.82
C LEU A 5 -14.70 -19.24 -51.61
N GLN A 6 -15.54 -19.80 -50.74
CA GLN A 6 -16.01 -19.12 -49.53
C GLN A 6 -15.00 -19.19 -48.36
N ARG A 7 -14.19 -20.24 -48.28
CA ARG A 7 -13.22 -20.39 -47.17
C ARG A 7 -12.00 -19.46 -47.30
N SER A 8 -11.62 -19.08 -48.52
CA SER A 8 -10.46 -18.21 -48.75
C SER A 8 -10.69 -16.74 -48.35
N ARG A 9 -11.94 -16.25 -48.44
CA ARG A 9 -12.28 -14.87 -48.04
C ARG A 9 -12.36 -14.65 -46.53
N VAL A 10 -12.61 -15.71 -45.75
CA VAL A 10 -12.66 -15.62 -44.28
C VAL A 10 -11.26 -15.58 -43.68
N LEU A 11 -10.31 -16.33 -44.24
CA LEU A 11 -8.92 -16.35 -43.73
C LEU A 11 -8.15 -15.05 -44.00
N LEU A 12 -8.44 -14.35 -45.09
CA LEU A 12 -7.81 -13.06 -45.40
C LEU A 12 -8.36 -11.89 -44.57
N ALA A 13 -9.60 -11.99 -44.07
CA ALA A 13 -10.19 -11.00 -43.17
C ALA A 13 -9.64 -11.09 -41.74
N ILE A 14 -9.23 -12.29 -41.29
CA ILE A 14 -8.67 -12.47 -39.94
C ILE A 14 -7.22 -11.97 -39.88
N SER A 15 -6.47 -12.03 -40.98
CA SER A 15 -5.06 -11.61 -40.98
C SER A 15 -4.85 -10.10 -41.08
N LEU A 16 -5.88 -9.32 -41.46
CA LEU A 16 -5.79 -7.85 -41.59
C LEU A 16 -6.26 -7.10 -40.33
N VAL A 17 -7.05 -7.75 -39.46
CA VAL A 17 -7.40 -7.23 -38.13
C VAL A 17 -6.27 -7.48 -37.11
N ALA A 18 -5.41 -8.48 -37.34
CA ALA A 18 -4.30 -8.80 -36.44
C ALA A 18 -3.08 -7.85 -36.55
N ILE A 19 -3.02 -6.97 -37.56
CA ILE A 19 -1.83 -6.12 -37.80
C ILE A 19 -2.12 -4.62 -37.55
N PHE A 20 -3.39 -4.20 -37.49
CA PHE A 20 -3.75 -2.79 -37.28
C PHE A 20 -4.07 -2.39 -35.82
N GLY A 21 -4.02 -3.32 -34.86
CA GLY A 21 -4.27 -3.03 -33.44
C GLY A 21 -3.03 -2.84 -32.57
N ILE A 22 -1.81 -3.01 -33.09
CA ILE A 22 -0.57 -3.05 -32.27
C ILE A 22 0.35 -1.84 -32.49
N SER A 23 0.01 -0.92 -33.39
CA SER A 23 0.90 0.21 -33.70
C SER A 23 0.14 1.52 -33.72
N LEU A 24 -0.27 2.04 -32.56
CA LEU A 24 -0.38 3.48 -32.31
C LEU A 24 -0.67 3.74 -30.82
N VAL A 25 0.35 3.74 -29.97
CA VAL A 25 0.58 4.63 -28.80
C VAL A 25 1.91 4.14 -28.17
N GLY A 26 2.84 5.06 -27.90
CA GLY A 26 4.14 4.77 -27.28
C GLY A 26 4.04 4.23 -25.84
N PRO A 27 5.12 4.26 -25.04
CA PRO A 27 5.07 3.83 -23.65
C PRO A 27 4.25 4.83 -22.82
N GLN A 28 2.93 4.74 -22.92
CA GLN A 28 2.03 5.34 -21.96
C GLN A 28 1.93 4.37 -20.81
N ILE A 29 2.61 4.75 -19.73
CA ILE A 29 2.22 4.46 -18.36
C ILE A 29 0.73 4.83 -18.27
N LEU A 30 -0.14 3.89 -18.60
CA LEU A 30 -1.56 4.01 -18.33
C LEU A 30 -1.69 3.77 -16.82
N ALA A 31 -1.61 4.87 -16.08
CA ALA A 31 -2.33 4.98 -14.82
C ALA A 31 -3.80 4.70 -15.15
N GLU A 32 -4.19 3.44 -15.04
CA GLU A 32 -5.59 3.04 -15.03
C GLU A 32 -6.17 3.76 -13.82
N SER A 33 -6.96 4.82 -14.06
CA SER A 33 -7.75 5.43 -13.01
C SER A 33 -8.85 4.43 -12.65
N THR A 34 -8.51 3.44 -11.84
CA THR A 34 -9.49 2.62 -11.16
C THR A 34 -10.43 3.56 -10.40
N SER A 35 -11.73 3.30 -10.53
CA SER A 35 -12.75 4.11 -9.88
C SER A 35 -12.53 4.03 -8.37
N THR A 36 -11.95 5.07 -7.78
CA THR A 36 -11.55 5.16 -6.37
C THR A 36 -12.63 4.67 -5.38
N GLY A 37 -13.91 4.84 -5.72
CA GLY A 37 -15.04 4.37 -4.91
C GLY A 37 -15.29 2.85 -4.89
N VAL A 38 -14.79 2.08 -5.86
CA VAL A 38 -14.87 0.61 -5.86
C VAL A 38 -13.75 0.04 -5.02
N ASP A 39 -12.52 0.50 -5.23
CA ASP A 39 -11.32 0.09 -4.50
C ASP A 39 -11.49 0.30 -2.99
N SER A 40 -12.02 1.46 -2.57
CA SER A 40 -12.33 1.77 -1.17
C SER A 40 -13.24 0.73 -0.49
N LYS A 41 -14.25 0.25 -1.22
CA LYS A 41 -15.20 -0.74 -0.69
C LYS A 41 -14.56 -2.11 -0.56
N GLU A 42 -13.68 -2.47 -1.47
CA GLU A 42 -12.95 -3.73 -1.44
C GLU A 42 -11.93 -3.74 -0.31
N ILE A 43 -11.14 -2.67 -0.17
CA ILE A 43 -10.20 -2.46 0.94
C ILE A 43 -10.93 -2.58 2.29
N LYS A 44 -12.09 -1.94 2.45
CA LYS A 44 -12.91 -2.06 3.67
C LYS A 44 -13.43 -3.48 3.93
N LYS A 45 -13.70 -4.28 2.89
CA LYS A 45 -14.07 -5.69 3.06
C LYS A 45 -12.86 -6.52 3.49
N LEU A 46 -11.71 -6.30 2.87
CA LEU A 46 -10.45 -6.96 3.22
C LEU A 46 -10.05 -6.66 4.66
N ALA A 47 -10.12 -5.39 5.10
CA ALA A 47 -9.83 -5.00 6.48
C ALA A 47 -10.73 -5.75 7.50
N LYS A 48 -12.04 -5.91 7.20
CA LYS A 48 -12.94 -6.71 8.06
C LYS A 48 -12.58 -8.19 8.08
N SER A 49 -12.13 -8.74 6.95
CA SER A 49 -11.65 -10.12 6.87
C SER A 49 -10.36 -10.31 7.67
N PHE A 50 -9.47 -9.31 7.64
CA PHE A 50 -8.24 -9.29 8.44
C PHE A 50 -8.55 -9.37 9.93
N THR A 51 -9.46 -8.54 10.44
CA THR A 51 -9.89 -8.57 11.85
C THR A 51 -10.33 -9.97 12.28
N LYS A 52 -11.07 -10.66 11.40
CA LYS A 52 -11.53 -12.04 11.65
C LYS A 52 -10.37 -13.04 11.65
N ALA A 53 -9.48 -12.95 10.67
CA ALA A 53 -8.31 -13.82 10.55
C ALA A 53 -7.40 -13.71 11.78
N VAL A 54 -7.09 -12.49 12.23
CA VAL A 54 -6.27 -12.26 13.44
C VAL A 54 -6.93 -12.83 14.69
N ARG A 55 -8.24 -12.60 14.88
CA ARG A 55 -8.99 -13.17 16.01
C ARG A 55 -9.05 -14.70 15.97
N GLY A 56 -9.12 -15.26 14.76
CA GLY A 56 -9.06 -16.70 14.52
C GLY A 56 -7.65 -17.29 14.61
N GLN A 57 -6.61 -16.48 14.85
CA GLN A 57 -5.20 -16.89 14.83
C GLN A 57 -4.75 -17.47 13.47
N GLU A 58 -5.41 -17.07 12.38
CA GLU A 58 -5.12 -17.51 11.01
C GLU A 58 -3.99 -16.68 10.39
N THR A 59 -2.76 -16.92 10.86
CA THR A 59 -1.58 -16.09 10.53
C THR A 59 -1.34 -15.94 9.02
N GLU A 60 -1.33 -17.04 8.26
CA GLU A 60 -1.09 -17.01 6.81
C GLU A 60 -2.18 -16.25 6.05
N ASN A 61 -3.44 -16.44 6.45
CA ASN A 61 -4.58 -15.74 5.86
C ASN A 61 -4.51 -14.23 6.14
N ALA A 62 -4.16 -13.84 7.38
CA ALA A 62 -3.97 -12.44 7.74
C ALA A 62 -2.84 -11.78 6.93
N ILE A 63 -1.71 -12.47 6.74
CA ILE A 63 -0.59 -12.00 5.91
C ILE A 63 -1.01 -11.82 4.46
N GLU A 64 -1.75 -12.77 3.91
CA GLU A 64 -2.24 -12.70 2.53
C GLU A 64 -3.18 -11.50 2.32
N ILE A 65 -4.09 -11.24 3.27
CA ILE A 65 -4.98 -10.08 3.21
C ILE A 65 -4.18 -8.77 3.24
N VAL A 66 -3.13 -8.67 4.07
CA VAL A 66 -2.25 -7.50 4.12
C VAL A 66 -1.63 -7.21 2.75
N ARG A 67 -1.10 -8.25 2.10
CA ARG A 67 -0.51 -8.13 0.76
C ARG A 67 -1.53 -7.73 -0.30
N GLN A 68 -2.76 -8.26 -0.22
CA GLN A 68 -3.84 -7.87 -1.13
C GLN A 68 -4.21 -6.40 -1.00
N ILE A 69 -4.28 -5.87 0.22
CA ILE A 69 -4.54 -4.44 0.44
C ILE A 69 -3.37 -3.60 -0.10
N ALA A 70 -2.12 -4.02 0.14
CA ALA A 70 -0.94 -3.29 -0.33
C ALA A 70 -0.87 -3.13 -1.85
N ILE A 71 -1.39 -4.09 -2.63
CA ILE A 71 -1.41 -4.04 -4.10
C ILE A 71 -2.17 -2.82 -4.63
N TYR A 72 -3.20 -2.34 -3.92
CA TYR A 72 -3.96 -1.18 -4.37
C TYR A 72 -3.10 0.09 -4.42
N GLY A 73 -2.13 0.26 -3.52
CA GLY A 73 -1.22 1.41 -3.53
C GLY A 73 -1.89 2.78 -3.39
N THR A 74 -3.13 2.83 -2.89
CA THR A 74 -3.91 4.06 -2.71
C THR A 74 -3.81 4.61 -1.29
N GLU A 75 -4.22 5.85 -1.08
CA GLU A 75 -4.33 6.47 0.26
C GLU A 75 -5.24 5.63 1.19
N ASP A 76 -6.38 5.15 0.66
CA ASP A 76 -7.30 4.26 1.39
C ASP A 76 -6.61 2.94 1.83
N ALA A 77 -5.72 2.39 1.00
CA ALA A 77 -4.97 1.18 1.34
C ALA A 77 -3.94 1.46 2.43
N LEU A 78 -3.28 2.61 2.34
CA LEU A 78 -2.30 3.07 3.31
C LEU A 78 -2.94 3.30 4.69
N GLU A 79 -4.06 4.03 4.73
CA GLU A 79 -4.83 4.25 5.96
C GLU A 79 -5.31 2.92 6.56
N ALA A 80 -5.84 2.02 5.73
CA ALA A 80 -6.32 0.72 6.19
C ALA A 80 -5.20 -0.15 6.79
N LEU A 81 -4.05 -0.25 6.13
CA LEU A 81 -2.91 -1.01 6.63
C LEU A 81 -2.34 -0.42 7.92
N TYR A 82 -2.26 0.92 8.00
CA TYR A 82 -1.85 1.63 9.20
C TYR A 82 -2.78 1.30 10.37
N ASP A 83 -4.09 1.40 10.16
CA ASP A 83 -5.10 1.11 11.18
C ASP A 83 -5.05 -0.35 11.63
N MET A 84 -4.89 -1.28 10.69
CA MET A 84 -4.76 -2.71 10.98
C MET A 84 -3.55 -3.01 11.86
N GLY A 85 -2.38 -2.47 11.53
CA GLY A 85 -1.17 -2.67 12.32
C GLY A 85 -1.25 -1.99 13.68
N TYR A 86 -1.75 -0.76 13.73
CA TYR A 86 -1.86 0.00 14.98
C TYR A 86 -2.88 -0.62 15.92
N LYS A 87 -4.09 -0.93 15.45
CA LYS A 87 -5.25 -1.28 16.30
C LYS A 87 -5.39 -2.78 16.54
N GLU A 88 -5.04 -3.61 15.56
CA GLU A 88 -5.52 -5.00 15.51
C GLU A 88 -4.42 -6.07 15.41
N ALA A 89 -3.21 -5.74 14.96
CA ALA A 89 -2.15 -6.71 14.71
C ALA A 89 -1.51 -7.24 16.00
N THR A 90 -2.17 -8.21 16.65
CA THR A 90 -1.67 -8.87 17.87
C THR A 90 -0.68 -10.00 17.60
N ILE A 91 -0.57 -10.46 16.35
CA ILE A 91 0.32 -11.55 15.94
C ILE A 91 1.64 -10.93 15.44
N PRO A 92 2.80 -11.21 16.07
CA PRO A 92 4.07 -10.54 15.73
C PRO A 92 4.51 -10.66 14.27
N SER A 93 4.30 -11.83 13.64
CA SER A 93 4.64 -12.03 12.23
C SER A 93 3.76 -11.21 11.30
N VAL A 94 2.46 -11.11 11.59
CA VAL A 94 1.51 -10.27 10.85
C VAL A 94 1.86 -8.79 11.00
N TYR A 95 2.15 -8.34 12.23
CA TYR A 95 2.60 -6.98 12.52
C TYR A 95 3.85 -6.60 11.71
N THR A 96 4.84 -7.49 11.67
CA THR A 96 6.08 -7.32 10.91
C THR A 96 5.79 -7.11 9.42
N VAL A 97 4.92 -7.95 8.82
CA VAL A 97 4.56 -7.82 7.41
C VAL A 97 3.82 -6.52 7.14
N ILE A 98 2.92 -6.09 8.02
CA ILE A 98 2.22 -4.80 7.86
C ILE A 98 3.22 -3.65 7.82
N CYS A 99 4.17 -3.61 8.75
CA CYS A 99 5.19 -2.56 8.78
C CYS A 99 6.06 -2.59 7.52
N GLU A 100 6.42 -3.78 7.04
CA GLU A 100 7.20 -3.97 5.82
C GLU A 100 6.45 -3.47 4.57
N GLU A 101 5.15 -3.81 4.41
CA GLU A 101 4.37 -3.35 3.26
C GLU A 101 4.09 -1.85 3.33
N LEU A 102 3.75 -1.30 4.51
CA LEU A 102 3.58 0.15 4.69
C LEU A 102 4.83 0.91 4.25
N CYS A 103 6.01 0.43 4.63
CA CYS A 103 7.29 1.05 4.27
C CYS A 103 7.57 1.08 2.76
N ARG A 104 6.91 0.22 1.98
CA ARG A 104 7.08 0.15 0.53
C ARG A 104 6.08 1.00 -0.23
N LEU A 105 4.97 1.40 0.39
CA LEU A 105 3.95 2.21 -0.26
C LEU A 105 4.47 3.62 -0.57
N ASP A 106 4.08 4.13 -1.73
CA ASP A 106 4.27 5.54 -2.07
C ASP A 106 3.39 6.42 -1.17
N GLY A 107 3.88 7.59 -0.79
CA GLY A 107 3.17 8.50 0.13
C GLY A 107 3.28 8.16 1.62
N ILE A 108 3.93 7.05 2.01
CA ILE A 108 4.07 6.69 3.43
C ILE A 108 4.80 7.75 4.25
N LEU A 109 5.83 8.40 3.70
CA LEU A 109 6.55 9.46 4.39
C LEU A 109 5.64 10.65 4.72
N GLU A 110 4.93 11.15 3.72
CA GLU A 110 3.99 12.27 3.86
C GLU A 110 2.90 11.92 4.87
N TYR A 111 2.35 10.71 4.78
CA TYR A 111 1.35 10.23 5.72
C TYR A 111 1.87 10.15 7.17
N LEU A 112 3.05 9.57 7.39
CA LEU A 112 3.61 9.44 8.73
C LEU A 112 3.98 10.81 9.33
N THR A 113 4.50 11.74 8.52
CA THR A 113 4.81 13.10 8.95
C THR A 113 3.55 13.87 9.33
N ASP A 114 2.49 13.79 8.51
CA ASP A 114 1.17 14.37 8.81
C ASP A 114 0.55 13.80 10.07
N ARG A 115 0.77 12.50 10.36
CA ARG A 115 0.31 11.86 11.59
C ARG A 115 1.14 12.32 12.77
N TYR A 116 2.47 12.42 12.61
CA TYR A 116 3.39 12.87 13.65
C TYR A 116 3.12 14.29 14.11
N ASP A 117 2.86 15.21 13.17
CA ASP A 117 2.53 16.62 13.47
C ASP A 117 1.20 16.78 14.24
N LYS A 118 0.35 15.75 14.26
CA LYS A 118 -0.91 15.71 15.03
C LYS A 118 -0.74 15.07 16.42
N ILE A 119 0.46 14.59 16.77
CA ILE A 119 0.74 13.96 18.07
C ILE A 119 1.08 15.02 19.10
N ASP A 120 0.05 15.69 19.59
CA ASP A 120 0.18 16.86 20.49
C ASP A 120 0.45 16.47 21.96
N SER A 121 0.43 15.17 22.30
CA SER A 121 0.47 14.71 23.68
C SER A 121 1.53 13.62 23.95
N LYS A 122 2.11 13.62 25.16
CA LYS A 122 2.93 12.51 25.69
C LYS A 122 2.13 11.20 25.84
N SER A 123 0.79 11.27 25.87
CA SER A 123 -0.10 10.10 26.02
C SER A 123 -0.18 9.21 24.77
N ASP A 124 0.25 9.68 23.61
CA ASP A 124 0.26 8.91 22.36
C ASP A 124 1.59 8.16 22.13
N PHE A 125 2.23 7.74 23.22
CA PHE A 125 3.48 6.97 23.20
C PHE A 125 3.39 5.73 22.30
N ARG A 126 2.25 5.02 22.34
CA ARG A 126 2.02 3.82 21.51
C ARG A 126 2.06 4.15 20.02
N GLU A 127 1.46 5.27 19.63
CA GLU A 127 1.44 5.70 18.23
C GLU A 127 2.84 6.10 17.77
N ARG A 128 3.60 6.81 18.60
CA ARG A 128 5.00 7.17 18.33
C ARG A 128 5.90 5.94 18.13
N VAL A 129 5.75 4.92 18.98
CA VAL A 129 6.47 3.64 18.84
C VAL A 129 6.09 2.98 17.52
N TYR A 130 4.80 2.91 17.21
CA TYR A 130 4.33 2.29 15.97
C TYR A 130 4.85 3.00 14.70
N LEU A 131 4.83 4.33 14.68
CA LEU A 131 5.42 5.12 13.59
C LEU A 131 6.92 4.85 13.42
N SER A 132 7.65 4.75 14.53
CA SER A 132 9.09 4.46 14.52
C SER A 132 9.38 3.05 14.01
N ASP A 133 8.57 2.07 14.41
CA ASP A 133 8.69 0.68 13.96
C ASP A 133 8.48 0.56 12.45
N ILE A 134 7.50 1.29 11.88
CA ILE A 134 7.32 1.35 10.42
C ILE A 134 8.61 1.85 9.78
N LEU A 135 9.13 3.00 10.21
CA LEU A 135 10.33 3.63 9.62
C LEU A 135 11.62 2.80 9.76
N ALA A 136 11.66 1.84 10.70
CA ALA A 136 12.82 0.98 10.90
C ALA A 136 13.00 -0.07 9.78
N PHE A 137 11.98 -0.35 8.97
CA PHE A 137 12.08 -1.37 7.92
C PHE A 137 12.91 -0.90 6.71
N PRO A 138 13.72 -1.80 6.10
CA PRO A 138 14.55 -1.42 4.96
C PRO A 138 13.69 -1.08 3.74
N THR A 139 13.79 0.15 3.26
CA THR A 139 13.13 0.59 2.02
C THR A 139 14.17 0.98 0.98
N LYS A 140 13.81 0.93 -0.31
CA LYS A 140 14.66 1.42 -1.41
C LYS A 140 14.83 2.96 -1.40
N LYS A 141 14.09 3.67 -0.54
CA LYS A 141 14.10 5.14 -0.35
C LYS A 141 14.93 5.58 0.86
N ARG A 142 15.83 4.72 1.35
CA ARG A 142 16.63 4.92 2.59
C ARG A 142 17.38 6.24 2.69
N GLY A 143 17.74 6.86 1.55
CA GLY A 143 18.39 8.18 1.51
C GLY A 143 17.48 9.31 1.99
N GLU A 144 16.25 9.37 1.50
CA GLU A 144 15.25 10.38 1.87
C GLU A 144 14.69 10.13 3.28
N LEU A 145 14.52 8.85 3.65
CA LEU A 145 14.10 8.42 4.98
C LEU A 145 15.10 8.79 6.08
N ASN A 146 16.40 8.70 5.84
CA ASN A 146 17.39 9.04 6.87
C ASN A 146 17.36 10.53 7.24
N ASP A 147 17.10 11.42 6.28
CA ASP A 147 17.04 12.87 6.56
C ASP A 147 15.77 13.23 7.34
N GLU A 148 14.63 12.62 6.99
CA GLU A 148 13.37 12.75 7.74
C GLU A 148 13.47 12.11 9.13
N ILE A 149 14.06 10.91 9.28
CA ILE A 149 14.29 10.25 10.57
C ILE A 149 15.22 11.09 11.45
N LEU A 150 16.29 11.69 10.90
CA LEU A 150 17.15 12.59 11.66
C LEU A 150 16.43 13.88 12.08
N LYS A 151 15.51 14.38 11.25
CA LYS A 151 14.69 15.56 11.56
C LYS A 151 13.65 15.26 12.64
N ILE A 152 12.99 14.10 12.55
CA ILE A 152 12.04 13.61 13.56
C ILE A 152 12.77 13.30 14.88
N GLY A 153 13.91 12.62 14.82
CA GLY A 153 14.75 12.33 15.98
C GLY A 153 15.23 13.59 16.70
N ARG A 154 15.63 14.64 15.96
CA ARG A 154 15.97 15.95 16.54
C ARG A 154 14.78 16.59 17.25
N ARG A 155 13.60 16.58 16.62
CA ARG A 155 12.36 17.08 17.25
C ARG A 155 11.99 16.33 18.53
N ILE A 156 12.22 15.02 18.59
CA ILE A 156 11.99 14.22 19.81
C ILE A 156 12.87 14.70 20.94
N VAL A 157 14.17 14.86 20.67
CA VAL A 157 15.15 15.34 21.66
C VAL A 157 14.81 16.75 22.13
N GLU A 158 14.45 17.66 21.21
CA GLU A 158 14.03 19.02 21.54
C GLU A 158 12.79 19.03 22.47
N ILE A 159 11.79 18.18 22.22
CA ILE A 159 10.60 18.06 23.09
C ILE A 159 10.94 17.45 24.47
N GLU A 160 11.93 16.55 24.53
CA GLU A 160 12.41 16.00 25.80
C GLU A 160 13.22 17.02 26.60
N GLU A 161 13.98 17.89 25.93
CA GLU A 161 14.78 18.95 26.55
C GLU A 161 13.94 20.17 26.97
N ASP A 162 12.93 20.58 26.19
CA ASP A 162 11.99 21.67 26.54
C ASP A 162 11.02 21.29 27.68
N GLY A 163 11.00 20.01 28.08
CA GLY A 163 10.20 19.49 29.18
C GLY A 163 10.91 19.41 30.54
N LEU A 164 12.14 19.88 30.65
CA LEU A 164 12.88 19.95 31.92
C LEU A 164 12.61 21.29 32.63
N PRO A 165 11.90 21.32 33.78
CA PRO A 165 12.03 22.42 34.74
C PRO A 165 13.43 22.47 35.36
#